data_AF-A0A0M0JW18-F1
#
_entry.id   AF-A0A0M0JW18-F1
#
_cell.length_a   1.000
_cell.length_b   1.000
_cell.length_c   1.000
_cell.angle_alpha   90.00
_cell.angle_beta   90.00
_cell.angle_gamma   90.00
#
_symmetry.space_group_name_H-M   'P 1'
#
loop_
_entity.id
_entity.type
_entity.pdbx_description
1 polymer ?
#
loop_
_entity_poly.entity_id
_entity_poly.type
_entity_poly.pdbx_seq_one_letter_code
_entity_poly.pdbx_strand_id
1 'polypeptide(L)'
;MSHFWETLFEDVEARPRHEDLSHKLVARLFRSIDASSWLSPDDLEFVQALIAGEPTPGLATHAAMRLGDAGVCGSDKGFLYDIVANKRSGLDVDKLDYFERDSYFAGVVKVLSMQDG
;
A
#
# COMPACT_ATOMS: atom_id res chain seq x y z
N MET A 1 1.33 -12.05 -22.89
CA MET A 1 1.18 -11.07 -21.80
C MET A 1 -0.26 -10.62 -21.81
N SER A 2 -0.95 -10.59 -20.67
CA SER A 2 -2.38 -10.24 -20.61
C SER A 2 -2.64 -8.83 -21.16
N HIS A 3 -3.73 -8.62 -21.92
CA HIS A 3 -4.23 -7.29 -22.32
C HIS A 3 -4.37 -6.32 -21.13
N PHE A 4 -4.49 -6.86 -19.91
CA PHE A 4 -4.44 -6.10 -18.67
C PHE A 4 -3.15 -5.28 -18.50
N TRP A 5 -1.99 -5.88 -18.76
CA TRP A 5 -0.71 -5.20 -18.60
C TRP A 5 -0.53 -4.14 -19.69
N GLU A 6 -1.04 -4.39 -20.91
CA GLU A 6 -1.04 -3.38 -21.98
C GLU A 6 -1.84 -2.15 -21.57
N THR A 7 -3.10 -2.30 -21.10
CA THR A 7 -3.90 -1.16 -20.64
C THR A 7 -3.34 -0.48 -19.38
N LEU A 8 -2.69 -1.23 -18.48
CA LEU A 8 -2.04 -0.63 -17.31
C LEU A 8 -0.79 0.18 -17.70
N PHE A 9 -0.10 -0.23 -18.76
CA PHE A 9 1.16 0.36 -19.23
C PHE A 9 1.02 1.25 -20.48
N GLU A 10 -0.17 1.44 -21.02
CA GLU A 10 -0.43 2.36 -22.15
C GLU A 10 -0.06 3.82 -21.81
N ASP A 11 -0.08 4.20 -20.53
CA ASP A 11 0.33 5.53 -20.02
C ASP A 11 1.85 5.63 -19.69
N VAL A 12 2.69 4.64 -20.05
CA VAL A 12 4.11 4.58 -19.61
C VAL A 12 4.99 5.68 -20.22
N GLU A 13 4.53 6.38 -21.28
CA GLU A 13 5.18 7.60 -21.77
C GLU A 13 5.28 8.70 -20.69
N ALA A 14 4.40 8.67 -19.68
CA ALA A 14 4.39 9.65 -18.59
C ALA A 14 5.27 9.30 -17.38
N ARG A 15 5.97 8.15 -17.36
CA ARG A 15 6.66 7.60 -16.16
C ARG A 15 5.79 7.71 -14.90
N PRO A 16 4.61 7.05 -14.88
CA PRO A 16 3.73 7.11 -13.72
C PRO A 16 4.44 6.60 -12.46
N ARG A 17 4.16 7.21 -11.31
CA ARG A 17 4.71 6.71 -10.04
C ARG A 17 4.12 5.34 -9.77
N HIS A 18 4.89 4.47 -9.11
CA HIS A 18 4.48 3.10 -8.82
C HIS A 18 3.23 3.06 -7.92
N GLU A 19 3.04 4.07 -7.07
CA GLU A 19 1.84 4.24 -6.25
C GLU A 19 0.58 4.46 -7.11
N ASP A 20 0.66 5.29 -8.15
CA ASP A 20 -0.48 5.61 -9.02
C ASP A 20 -0.97 4.35 -9.79
N LEU A 21 -0.02 3.51 -10.24
CA LEU A 21 -0.32 2.21 -10.84
C LEU A 21 -0.94 1.24 -9.83
N SER A 22 -0.43 1.23 -8.60
CA SER A 22 -0.93 0.40 -7.51
C SER A 22 -2.37 0.76 -7.13
N HIS A 23 -2.72 2.05 -7.13
CA HIS A 23 -4.09 2.52 -6.89
C HIS A 23 -5.07 1.99 -7.95
N LYS A 24 -4.69 2.07 -9.23
CA LYS A 24 -5.48 1.54 -10.35
C LYS A 24 -5.66 0.03 -10.23
N LEU A 25 -4.60 -0.69 -9.88
CA LEU A 25 -4.61 -2.15 -9.68
C LEU A 25 -5.57 -2.55 -8.55
N VAL A 26 -5.46 -1.94 -7.37
CA VAL A 26 -6.32 -2.27 -6.22
C VAL A 26 -7.79 -2.01 -6.53
N ALA A 27 -8.12 -0.85 -7.11
CA ALA A 27 -9.50 -0.55 -7.52
C ALA A 27 -10.05 -1.59 -8.51
N ARG A 28 -9.21 -2.05 -9.44
CA ARG A 28 -9.58 -3.11 -10.39
C ARG A 28 -9.83 -4.45 -9.71
N LEU A 29 -8.99 -4.81 -8.73
CA LEU A 29 -9.12 -6.04 -7.94
C LEU A 29 -10.42 -6.04 -7.16
N PHE A 30 -10.73 -4.95 -6.46
CA PHE A 30 -11.96 -4.82 -5.68
C PHE A 30 -13.20 -4.97 -6.55
N ARG A 31 -13.17 -4.38 -7.75
CA ARG A 31 -14.23 -4.60 -8.74
C ARG A 31 -14.31 -6.04 -9.23
N SER A 32 -13.17 -6.72 -9.41
CA SER A 32 -13.16 -8.10 -9.92
C SER A 32 -13.66 -9.14 -8.93
N ILE A 33 -13.51 -8.90 -7.63
CA ILE A 33 -13.97 -9.81 -6.57
C ILE A 33 -15.36 -9.44 -6.05
N ASP A 34 -16.01 -8.45 -6.67
CA ASP A 34 -17.27 -7.85 -6.20
C ASP A 34 -17.24 -7.51 -4.70
N ALA A 35 -16.16 -6.83 -4.28
CA ALA A 35 -15.94 -6.45 -2.88
C ALA A 35 -17.02 -5.49 -2.35
N SER A 36 -17.83 -4.90 -3.24
CA SER A 36 -18.86 -3.91 -2.92
C SER A 36 -19.90 -4.40 -1.89
N SER A 37 -20.04 -5.72 -1.75
CA SER A 37 -20.94 -6.36 -0.79
C SER A 37 -20.44 -6.38 0.65
N TRP A 38 -19.13 -6.22 0.90
CA TRP A 38 -18.53 -6.30 2.24
C TRP A 38 -17.46 -5.23 2.52
N LEU A 39 -17.23 -4.33 1.56
CA LEU A 39 -16.20 -3.30 1.64
C LEU A 39 -16.76 -1.99 1.06
N SER A 40 -16.66 -0.89 1.81
CA SER A 40 -17.17 0.41 1.38
C SER A 40 -16.19 1.13 0.43
N PRO A 41 -16.65 2.11 -0.38
CA PRO A 41 -15.75 2.96 -1.15
C PRO A 41 -14.62 3.58 -0.32
N ASP A 42 -14.90 3.90 0.94
CA ASP A 42 -13.94 4.50 1.86
C ASP A 42 -12.86 3.52 2.34
N ASP A 43 -13.19 2.22 2.44
CA ASP A 43 -12.21 1.18 2.74
C ASP A 43 -11.23 1.02 1.57
N LEU A 44 -11.69 1.17 0.31
CA LEU A 44 -10.83 1.20 -0.87
C LEU A 44 -9.87 2.40 -0.82
N GLU A 45 -10.41 3.58 -0.52
CA GLU A 45 -9.60 4.80 -0.38
C GLU A 45 -8.60 4.68 0.77
N PHE A 46 -8.97 4.04 1.89
CA PHE A 46 -8.05 3.78 2.99
C PHE A 46 -6.90 2.85 2.57
N VAL A 47 -7.18 1.76 1.86
CA VAL A 47 -6.14 0.87 1.32
C VAL A 47 -5.22 1.60 0.36
N GLN A 48 -5.77 2.46 -0.50
CA GLN A 48 -4.96 3.32 -1.37
C GLN A 48 -4.07 4.29 -0.56
N ALA A 49 -4.59 4.88 0.50
CA ALA A 49 -3.81 5.75 1.39
C ALA A 49 -2.69 4.98 2.14
N LEU A 50 -2.92 3.73 2.54
CA LEU A 50 -1.88 2.87 3.13
C LEU A 50 -0.73 2.62 2.14
N ILE A 51 -1.05 2.38 0.86
CA ILE A 51 -0.06 2.18 -0.21
C ILE A 51 0.72 3.47 -0.48
N ALA A 52 0.04 4.61 -0.49
CA ALA A 52 0.69 5.91 -0.63
C ALA A 52 1.60 6.24 0.58
N GLY A 53 1.29 5.69 1.77
CA GLY A 53 1.99 5.97 3.02
C GLY A 53 1.64 7.33 3.62
N GLU A 54 0.55 7.94 3.18
CA GLU A 54 0.08 9.23 3.68
C GLU A 54 -1.45 9.34 3.64
N PRO A 55 -2.07 10.11 4.56
CA PRO A 55 -3.50 10.38 4.52
C PRO A 55 -3.89 11.21 3.29
N THR A 56 -5.03 10.88 2.68
CA THR A 56 -5.60 11.71 1.59
C THR A 56 -6.23 13.00 2.17
N PRO A 57 -5.76 14.20 1.79
CA PRO A 57 -6.31 15.45 2.30
C PRO A 57 -7.77 15.66 1.87
N GLY A 58 -8.63 16.09 2.79
CA GLY A 58 -10.02 16.46 2.50
C GLY A 58 -11.00 15.28 2.42
N LEU A 59 -10.51 14.05 2.54
CA LEU A 59 -11.36 12.90 2.73
C LEU A 59 -11.79 12.87 4.20
N ALA A 60 -13.09 13.05 4.47
CA ALA A 60 -13.70 12.63 5.73
C ALA A 60 -13.62 11.09 5.76
N THR A 61 -12.40 10.58 5.95
CA THR A 61 -12.08 9.18 5.79
C THR A 61 -13.03 8.40 6.69
N HIS A 62 -13.65 7.33 6.20
CA HIS A 62 -14.18 6.33 7.14
C HIS A 62 -13.05 5.77 8.04
N ALA A 63 -11.77 5.91 7.64
CA ALA A 63 -10.63 5.82 8.56
C ALA A 63 -10.71 6.86 9.69
N ALA A 64 -10.94 8.16 9.44
CA ALA A 64 -11.23 9.11 10.52
C ALA A 64 -12.52 8.79 11.29
N MET A 65 -13.54 8.18 10.66
CA MET A 65 -14.81 7.82 11.33
C MET A 65 -14.71 6.53 12.17
N ARG A 66 -13.86 5.56 11.79
CA ARG A 66 -13.62 4.28 12.52
C ARG A 66 -12.36 4.31 13.39
N LEU A 67 -11.43 5.20 13.10
CA LEU A 67 -10.16 5.37 13.80
C LEU A 67 -10.16 6.66 14.66
N GLY A 68 -11.07 7.62 14.43
CA GLY A 68 -11.16 8.91 15.14
C GLY A 68 -10.33 10.00 14.45
N ASP A 69 -9.74 10.95 15.19
CA ASP A 69 -8.64 11.82 14.69
C ASP A 69 -7.43 11.03 14.15
N ALA A 70 -7.53 9.68 14.12
CA ALA A 70 -6.52 8.75 13.73
C ALA A 70 -6.32 8.41 12.26
N GLY A 71 -7.08 9.06 11.38
CA GLY A 71 -6.72 9.18 9.97
C GLY A 71 -5.58 10.17 9.69
N VAL A 72 -5.12 10.94 10.69
CA VAL A 72 -4.06 11.94 10.54
C VAL A 72 -2.72 11.39 11.01
N CYS A 73 -1.65 11.69 10.26
CA CYS A 73 -0.27 11.49 10.69
C CYS A 73 -0.04 12.15 12.06
N GLY A 74 0.24 11.36 13.10
CA GLY A 74 0.40 11.85 14.49
C GLY A 74 -0.69 11.39 15.48
N SER A 75 -1.54 10.48 15.06
CA SER A 75 -2.57 9.88 15.89
C SER A 75 -2.23 8.47 16.38
N ASP A 76 -3.02 7.97 17.33
CA ASP A 76 -2.87 6.63 17.92
C ASP A 76 -2.86 5.48 16.91
N LYS A 77 -3.43 5.68 15.71
CA LYS A 77 -3.50 4.66 14.64
C LYS A 77 -2.70 5.02 13.39
N GLY A 78 -1.91 6.09 13.45
CA GLY A 78 -1.00 6.49 12.37
C GLY A 78 0.07 5.43 12.07
N PHE A 79 0.36 4.53 13.02
CA PHE A 79 1.29 3.42 12.82
C PHE A 79 0.86 2.45 11.70
N LEU A 80 -0.42 2.41 11.31
CA LEU A 80 -0.89 1.55 10.23
C LEU A 80 -0.25 1.90 8.88
N TYR A 81 0.02 3.18 8.63
CA TYR A 81 0.75 3.63 7.44
C TYR A 81 2.22 3.16 7.48
N ASP A 82 2.83 3.16 8.67
CA ASP A 82 4.22 2.74 8.87
C ASP A 82 4.42 1.22 8.69
N ILE A 83 3.34 0.41 8.67
CA ILE A 83 3.43 -1.03 8.35
C ILE A 83 3.60 -1.25 6.85
N VAL A 84 2.81 -0.53 6.04
CA VAL A 84 2.71 -0.77 4.59
C VAL A 84 3.72 0.07 3.81
N ALA A 85 3.81 1.36 4.10
CA ALA A 85 4.68 2.30 3.41
C ALA A 85 5.25 3.33 4.40
N ASN A 86 6.32 2.95 5.08
CA ASN A 86 6.90 3.74 6.16
C ASN A 86 7.71 4.92 5.61
N LYS A 87 7.09 6.10 5.49
CA LYS A 87 7.80 7.31 5.05
C LYS A 87 8.72 7.90 6.12
N ARG A 88 8.62 7.49 7.40
CA ARG A 88 9.43 8.03 8.50
C ARG A 88 10.83 7.41 8.57
N SER A 89 10.88 6.08 8.56
CA SER A 89 12.12 5.32 8.71
C SER A 89 12.51 4.56 7.45
N GLY A 90 11.56 4.34 6.54
CA GLY A 90 11.73 3.45 5.41
C GLY A 90 11.59 1.97 5.76
N LEU A 91 11.40 1.57 7.02
CA LEU A 91 11.24 0.17 7.41
C LEU A 91 9.77 -0.25 7.36
N ASP A 92 9.41 -1.06 6.38
CA ASP A 92 8.07 -1.60 6.15
C ASP A 92 8.13 -3.04 5.63
N VAL A 93 6.97 -3.71 5.58
CA VAL A 93 6.87 -5.13 5.18
C VAL A 93 7.25 -5.38 3.72
N ASP A 94 7.06 -4.39 2.84
CA ASP A 94 7.46 -4.47 1.43
C ASP A 94 8.99 -4.59 1.32
N LYS A 95 9.74 -3.77 2.07
CA LYS A 95 11.20 -3.88 2.09
C LYS A 95 11.70 -5.15 2.74
N LEU A 96 11.00 -5.67 3.76
CA LEU A 96 11.36 -6.96 4.34
C LEU A 96 11.27 -8.09 3.29
N ASP A 97 10.14 -8.19 2.58
CA ASP A 97 9.95 -9.18 1.49
C ASP A 97 10.98 -8.97 0.37
N TYR A 98 11.21 -7.72 -0.05
CA TYR A 98 12.23 -7.38 -1.03
C TYR A 98 13.62 -7.89 -0.61
N PHE A 99 14.04 -7.60 0.63
CA PHE A 99 15.35 -8.03 1.10
C PHE A 99 15.49 -9.54 1.17
N GLU A 100 14.50 -10.27 1.68
CA GLU A 100 14.55 -11.73 1.76
C GLU A 100 14.58 -12.36 0.36
N ARG A 101 13.70 -11.89 -0.54
CA ARG A 101 13.58 -12.38 -1.91
C ARG A 101 14.86 -12.15 -2.70
N ASP A 102 15.36 -10.92 -2.73
CA ASP A 102 16.54 -10.58 -3.52
C ASP A 102 17.80 -11.21 -2.92
N SER A 103 17.88 -11.31 -1.59
CA SER A 103 18.96 -12.04 -0.91
C SER A 103 19.02 -13.51 -1.34
N TYR A 104 17.86 -14.17 -1.43
CA TYR A 104 17.76 -15.54 -1.91
C TYR A 104 18.27 -15.69 -3.34
N PHE A 105 17.81 -14.83 -4.27
CA PHE A 105 18.18 -14.92 -5.68
C PHE A 105 19.60 -14.44 -5.99
N ALA A 106 20.14 -13.50 -5.21
CA ALA A 106 21.52 -13.03 -5.33
C ALA A 106 22.54 -14.00 -4.70
N GLY A 107 22.10 -15.06 -4.01
CA GLY A 107 22.97 -15.97 -3.26
C GLY A 107 23.58 -15.34 -2.01
N VAL A 108 23.04 -14.20 -1.55
CA VAL A 108 23.46 -13.49 -0.35
C VAL A 108 22.52 -13.89 0.77
N VAL A 109 22.74 -15.03 1.43
CA VAL A 109 21.87 -15.43 2.55
C VAL A 109 22.19 -14.56 3.76
N LYS A 110 21.44 -13.46 3.95
CA LYS A 110 21.32 -12.84 5.26
C LYS A 110 20.06 -13.37 5.92
N VAL A 111 20.25 -14.18 6.96
CA VAL A 111 19.21 -14.41 7.95
C VAL A 111 19.07 -13.08 8.70
N LEU A 112 18.05 -12.30 8.39
CA LEU A 112 17.59 -11.27 9.31
C LEU A 112 16.99 -12.01 10.50
N SER A 113 17.84 -12.40 11.46
CA SER A 113 17.37 -12.89 12.74
C SER A 113 16.71 -11.70 13.43
N MET A 114 15.39 -11.60 13.35
CA MET A 114 14.64 -10.78 14.29
C MET A 114 14.95 -11.36 15.67
N GLN A 115 15.74 -10.61 16.46
CA GLN A 115 15.92 -10.95 17.86
C GLN A 115 14.63 -10.51 18.54
N ASP A 116 13.82 -11.47 18.98
CA ASP A 116 12.63 -11.19 19.78
C ASP A 116 13.04 -10.33 20.98
N GLY A 117 12.45 -9.14 21.08
CA GLY A 117 12.66 -8.19 22.17
C GLY A 117 11.86 -8.53 23.41
#